data_AF-A0A9W9ZES1-F1
#
_entry.id   AF-A0A9W9ZES1-F1
#
_cell.length_a   1.000
_cell.length_b   1.000
_cell.length_c   1.000
_cell.angle_alpha   90.00
_cell.angle_beta   90.00
_cell.angle_gamma   90.00
#
_symmetry.space_group_name_H-M   'P 1'
#
loop_
_entity.id
_entity.type
_entity.pdbx_description
1 polymer ?
#
loop_
_entity_poly.entity_id
_entity_poly.type
_entity_poly.pdbx_seq_one_letter_code
_entity_poly.pdbx_strand_id
1 'polypeptide(L)'
;MGLLSFICSLMGLPWMCAATVRSVSHLNALSIWSTSHAPGVKPHLVEVKEQRVTNIAIHVLTGVSILLAPALHLIPVPVMFGVLFYLGVCSLSGIQLVDRLIMMFMPPKYHPDVQYVRKVKTKQIHIYTIIQLVCLALLIAIKLNVVAPSFHSSLSV
;
A
#
# COMPACT_ATOMS: atom_id res chain seq x y z
N MET A 1 -1.54 4.13 20.53
CA MET A 1 -2.87 3.89 19.95
C MET A 1 -3.95 3.73 21.02
N GLY A 2 -3.82 2.81 21.98
CA GLY A 2 -4.83 2.61 23.04
C GLY A 2 -5.26 3.87 23.82
N LEU A 3 -4.29 4.66 24.32
CA LEU A 3 -4.60 5.92 25.02
C LEU A 3 -5.33 6.95 24.13
N LEU A 4 -4.93 7.03 22.87
CA LEU A 4 -5.50 7.96 21.89
C LEU A 4 -6.93 7.54 21.51
N SER A 5 -7.17 6.25 21.32
CA SER A 5 -8.51 5.69 21.08
C SER A 5 -9.44 5.92 22.27
N PHE A 6 -8.94 5.82 23.51
CA PHE A 6 -9.71 6.15 24.70
C PHE A 6 -10.16 7.62 24.72
N ILE A 7 -9.24 8.55 24.44
CA ILE A 7 -9.53 9.98 24.36
C ILE A 7 -10.51 10.27 23.21
N CYS A 8 -10.31 9.69 22.02
CA CYS A 8 -11.25 9.83 20.90
C CYS A 8 -12.63 9.28 21.23
N SER A 9 -12.72 8.17 21.98
CA SER A 9 -13.99 7.58 22.42
C SER A 9 -14.74 8.50 23.38
N LEU A 10 -14.03 9.19 24.30
CA LEU A 10 -14.63 10.17 25.19
C LEU A 10 -15.16 11.40 24.43
N MET A 11 -14.48 11.80 23.35
CA MET A 11 -14.86 12.92 22.50
C MET A 11 -15.85 12.55 21.37
N GLY A 12 -16.30 11.29 21.29
CA GLY A 12 -17.20 10.80 20.23
C GLY A 12 -16.58 10.75 18.82
N LEU A 13 -15.25 10.82 18.71
CA LEU A 13 -14.51 10.77 17.45
C LEU A 13 -14.22 9.31 17.04
N PRO A 14 -14.19 9.01 15.73
CA PRO A 14 -13.89 7.65 15.25
C PRO A 14 -12.50 7.21 15.69
N TRP A 15 -12.35 5.92 15.99
CA TRP A 15 -11.05 5.36 16.38
C TRP A 15 -10.07 5.38 15.20
N MET A 16 -8.83 5.79 15.49
CA MET A 16 -7.77 5.83 14.49
C MET A 16 -7.09 4.47 14.36
N CYS A 17 -7.01 3.98 13.13
CA CYS A 17 -6.28 2.77 12.76
C CYS A 17 -5.10 3.13 11.84
N ALA A 18 -4.05 2.30 11.86
CA ALA A 18 -2.93 2.44 10.93
C ALA A 18 -3.42 2.17 9.49
N ALA A 19 -3.14 3.09 8.57
CA ALA A 19 -3.53 2.98 7.17
C ALA A 19 -2.32 2.59 6.32
N THR A 20 -2.23 1.32 5.92
CA THR A 20 -1.08 0.75 5.21
C THR A 20 -0.77 1.47 3.90
N VAL A 21 -1.77 1.72 3.06
CA VAL A 21 -1.60 2.42 1.76
C VAL A 21 -1.05 3.83 1.96
N ARG A 22 -1.56 4.56 2.95
CA ARG A 22 -1.10 5.92 3.29
C ARG A 22 0.33 5.90 3.82
N SER A 23 0.67 4.93 4.66
CA SER A 23 2.03 4.79 5.19
C SER A 23 3.03 4.47 4.07
N VAL A 24 2.69 3.54 3.17
CA VAL A 24 3.55 3.18 2.04
C VAL A 24 3.73 4.34 1.07
N SER A 25 2.65 5.08 0.76
CA SER A 25 2.77 6.25 -0.12
C SER A 25 3.59 7.38 0.50
N HIS A 26 3.48 7.60 1.81
CA HIS A 26 4.32 8.54 2.54
C HIS A 26 5.79 8.13 2.48
N LEU A 27 6.10 6.85 2.74
CA LEU A 27 7.46 6.33 2.62
C LEU A 27 8.01 6.44 1.18
N ASN A 28 7.18 6.18 0.17
CA ASN A 28 7.55 6.34 -1.23
C ASN A 28 7.76 7.80 -1.65
N ALA A 29 7.12 8.77 -0.97
CA ALA A 29 7.39 10.18 -1.19
C ALA A 29 8.71 10.63 -0.56
N LEU A 30 9.20 9.91 0.45
CA LEU A 30 10.47 10.17 1.14
C LEU A 30 11.62 9.29 0.60
N SER A 31 11.34 8.41 -0.35
CA SER A 31 12.33 7.54 -0.98
C SER A 31 13.04 8.23 -2.15
N ILE A 32 14.37 8.18 -2.12
CA ILE A 32 15.22 8.76 -3.17
C ILE A 32 15.68 7.62 -4.08
N TRP A 33 15.30 7.72 -5.35
CA TRP A 33 15.69 6.79 -6.41
C TRP A 33 16.97 7.29 -7.08
N SER A 34 17.93 6.39 -7.35
CA SER A 34 19.19 6.80 -7.98
C SER A 34 18.95 7.28 -9.42
N THR A 35 19.52 8.44 -9.74
CA THR A 35 19.53 9.04 -11.09
C THR A 35 20.70 8.54 -11.95
N SER A 36 21.78 8.05 -11.34
CA SER A 36 23.00 7.62 -12.04
C SER A 36 22.98 6.11 -12.27
N HIS A 37 22.29 5.69 -13.32
CA HIS A 37 22.28 4.29 -13.77
C HIS A 37 22.75 4.17 -15.21
N ALA A 38 23.51 3.10 -15.48
CA ALA A 38 23.79 2.71 -16.84
C ALA A 38 22.45 2.42 -17.57
N PRO A 39 22.30 2.82 -18.85
CA PRO A 39 21.06 2.63 -19.60
C PRO A 39 20.66 1.15 -19.58
N GLY A 40 19.47 0.86 -19.01
CA GLY A 40 18.93 -0.50 -18.89
C GLY A 40 18.91 -1.09 -17.48
N VAL A 41 19.51 -0.45 -16.47
CA VAL A 41 19.42 -0.88 -15.07
C VAL A 41 18.20 -0.24 -14.39
N LYS A 42 17.37 -1.05 -13.73
CA LYS A 42 16.22 -0.56 -12.97
C LYS A 42 16.69 0.38 -11.84
N PRO A 43 15.97 1.49 -11.58
CA PRO A 43 16.35 2.40 -10.51
C PRO A 43 16.37 1.69 -9.17
N HIS A 44 17.50 1.76 -8.46
CA HIS A 44 17.60 1.23 -7.11
C HIS A 44 17.34 2.32 -6.08
N LEU A 45 16.76 1.90 -4.95
CA LEU A 45 16.52 2.76 -3.80
C LEU A 45 17.87 3.13 -3.17
N VAL A 46 18.21 4.42 -3.15
CA VAL A 46 19.47 4.91 -2.57
C VAL A 46 19.32 5.10 -1.07
N GLU A 47 18.28 5.83 -0.67
CA GLU A 47 18.05 6.20 0.72
C GLU A 47 16.57 6.54 0.91
N VAL A 48 16.04 6.28 2.10
CA VAL A 48 14.75 6.80 2.56
C VAL A 48 15.04 7.87 3.60
N LYS A 49 14.65 9.11 3.33
CA LYS A 49 14.80 10.19 4.32
C LYS A 49 13.75 9.98 5.40
N GLU A 50 14.16 9.72 6.64
CA GLU A 50 13.20 9.72 7.74
C GLU A 50 12.95 11.14 8.22
N GLN A 51 11.69 11.61 8.12
CA GLN A 51 11.31 12.92 8.62
C GLN A 51 10.07 12.84 9.52
N ARG A 52 10.15 13.44 10.72
CA ARG A 52 9.03 13.52 11.67
C ARG A 52 8.14 14.74 11.37
N VAL A 53 8.73 15.79 10.81
CA VAL A 53 8.06 17.06 10.47
C VAL A 53 6.92 16.87 9.47
N THR A 54 7.08 15.98 8.48
CA THR A 54 6.04 15.74 7.46
C THR A 54 4.75 15.21 8.09
N ASN A 55 4.86 14.32 9.09
CA ASN A 55 3.69 13.78 9.77
C ASN A 55 2.97 14.87 10.56
N ILE A 56 3.71 15.72 11.29
CA ILE A 56 3.14 16.84 12.05
C ILE A 56 2.47 17.83 11.09
N ALA A 57 3.15 18.19 9.99
CA ALA A 57 2.62 19.11 8.99
C ALA A 57 1.31 18.62 8.36
N ILE A 58 1.20 17.34 8.02
CA ILE A 58 -0.05 16.77 7.46
C ILE A 58 -1.21 16.88 8.46
N HIS A 59 -0.97 16.60 9.75
CA HIS A 59 -2.02 16.70 10.78
C HIS A 59 -2.45 18.16 11.03
N VAL A 60 -1.49 19.08 11.05
CA VAL A 60 -1.76 20.52 11.16
C VAL A 60 -2.54 21.02 9.96
N LEU A 61 -2.11 20.68 8.73
CA LEU A 61 -2.80 21.06 7.50
C LEU A 61 -4.22 20.48 7.45
N THR A 62 -4.43 19.26 7.96
CA THR A 62 -5.75 18.65 8.10
C THR A 62 -6.64 19.46 9.05
N GLY A 63 -6.10 19.92 10.19
CA GLY A 63 -6.83 20.80 11.10
C GLY A 63 -7.18 22.17 10.48
N VAL A 64 -6.24 22.78 9.76
CA VAL A 64 -6.46 24.05 9.04
C VAL A 64 -7.46 23.89 7.90
N SER A 65 -7.55 22.71 7.28
CA SER A 65 -8.46 22.44 6.17
C SER A 65 -9.94 22.66 6.53
N ILE A 66 -10.30 22.52 7.81
CA ILE A 66 -11.66 22.78 8.33
C ILE A 66 -12.04 24.25 8.15
N LEU A 67 -11.10 25.18 8.35
CA LEU A 67 -11.34 26.62 8.17
C LEU A 67 -11.41 27.00 6.67
N LEU A 68 -10.72 26.22 5.82
CA LEU A 68 -10.67 26.43 4.37
C LEU A 68 -11.68 25.55 3.59
N ALA A 69 -12.67 24.99 4.29
CA ALA A 69 -13.73 24.16 3.73
C ALA A 69 -14.39 24.72 2.45
N PRO A 70 -14.73 26.02 2.33
CA PRO A 70 -15.38 26.53 1.11
C PRO A 70 -14.48 26.47 -0.14
N ALA A 71 -13.16 26.58 0.02
CA ALA A 71 -12.23 26.43 -1.10
C ALA A 71 -12.02 24.96 -1.48
N LEU A 72 -12.07 24.05 -0.50
CA LEU A 72 -11.85 22.62 -0.73
C LEU A 72 -13.02 21.97 -1.51
N HIS A 73 -14.23 22.53 -1.41
CA HIS A 73 -15.41 22.06 -2.15
C HIS A 73 -15.33 22.32 -3.67
N LEU A 74 -14.42 23.18 -4.13
CA LEU A 74 -14.17 23.39 -5.56
C LEU A 74 -13.51 22.18 -6.24
N ILE A 75 -12.91 21.28 -5.45
CA ILE A 75 -12.21 20.12 -5.96
C ILE A 75 -13.24 19.02 -6.28
N PRO A 76 -13.38 18.62 -7.54
CA PRO A 76 -14.37 17.62 -7.93
C PRO A 76 -13.98 16.25 -7.34
N VAL A 77 -14.95 15.56 -6.73
CA VAL A 77 -14.79 14.20 -6.16
C VAL A 77 -14.12 13.20 -7.13
N PRO A 78 -14.37 13.22 -8.46
CA PRO A 78 -13.64 12.40 -9.43
C PRO A 78 -12.11 12.47 -9.35
N VAL A 79 -11.54 13.64 -9.05
CA VAL A 79 -10.09 13.82 -8.96
C VAL A 79 -9.54 13.08 -7.73
N MET A 80 -10.27 13.09 -6.62
CA MET A 80 -9.88 12.35 -5.42
C MET A 80 -9.90 10.84 -5.66
N PHE A 81 -10.88 10.31 -6.40
CA PHE A 81 -10.86 8.92 -6.82
C PHE A 81 -9.65 8.58 -7.70
N GLY A 82 -9.25 9.48 -8.61
CA GLY A 82 -8.04 9.33 -9.41
C GLY A 82 -6.77 9.23 -8.56
N VAL A 83 -6.62 10.12 -7.56
CA VAL A 83 -5.48 10.08 -6.63
C VAL A 83 -5.50 8.79 -5.78
N LEU A 84 -6.66 8.38 -5.26
CA LEU A 84 -6.80 7.13 -4.51
C LEU A 84 -6.44 5.90 -5.36
N PHE A 85 -6.86 5.88 -6.62
CA PHE A 85 -6.50 4.80 -7.56
C PHE A 85 -4.98 4.76 -7.81
N TYR A 86 -4.35 5.91 -8.05
CA TYR A 86 -2.90 6.00 -8.22
C TYR A 86 -2.15 5.50 -6.98
N LEU A 87 -2.56 5.93 -5.79
CA LEU A 87 -1.97 5.48 -4.53
C LEU A 87 -2.16 3.97 -4.31
N GLY A 88 -3.32 3.42 -4.71
CA GLY A 88 -3.57 1.98 -4.68
C GLY A 88 -2.62 1.20 -5.58
N VAL A 89 -2.45 1.63 -6.84
CA VAL A 89 -1.54 1.00 -7.80
C VAL A 89 -0.08 1.10 -7.34
N CYS A 90 0.36 2.27 -6.89
CA CYS A 90 1.72 2.46 -6.37
C CYS A 90 1.98 1.60 -5.12
N SER A 91 0.99 1.42 -4.25
CA SER A 91 1.14 0.58 -3.05
C SER A 91 1.26 -0.92 -3.36
N LEU A 92 0.86 -1.36 -4.55
CA LEU A 92 1.07 -2.74 -5.02
C LEU A 92 2.49 -2.94 -5.58
N SER A 93 3.16 -1.87 -5.97
CA SER A 93 4.55 -1.91 -6.43
C SER A 93 5.49 -2.23 -5.27
N GLY A 94 6.31 -3.28 -5.42
CA GLY A 94 7.21 -3.77 -4.37
C GLY A 94 6.67 -4.93 -3.53
N ILE A 95 5.42 -5.38 -3.76
CA ILE A 95 4.91 -6.60 -3.15
C ILE A 95 5.38 -7.81 -3.97
N GLN A 96 6.13 -8.72 -3.33
CA GLN A 96 6.69 -9.90 -3.98
C GLN A 96 5.63 -10.80 -4.66
N LEU A 97 4.40 -10.85 -4.13
CA LEU A 97 3.28 -11.57 -4.74
C LEU A 97 2.89 -10.97 -6.10
N VAL A 98 2.83 -9.63 -6.20
CA VAL A 98 2.48 -8.93 -7.44
C VAL A 98 3.58 -9.13 -8.48
N ASP A 99 4.84 -9.07 -8.07
CA ASP A 99 5.96 -9.36 -8.97
C ASP A 99 5.90 -10.79 -9.53
N ARG A 100 5.57 -11.78 -8.69
CA ARG A 100 5.38 -13.17 -9.14
C ARG A 100 4.15 -13.36 -10.03
N LEU A 101 3.07 -12.62 -9.76
CA LEU A 101 1.87 -12.62 -10.59
C LEU A 101 2.19 -12.09 -11.99
N ILE A 102 2.90 -10.97 -12.10
CA ILE A 102 3.33 -10.39 -13.38
C ILE A 102 4.25 -11.35 -14.13
N MET A 103 5.19 -12.02 -13.44
CA MET A 103 6.06 -13.03 -14.06
C MET A 103 5.29 -14.22 -14.64
N MET A 104 4.16 -14.62 -14.05
CA MET A 104 3.30 -15.69 -14.58
C MET A 104 2.62 -15.28 -15.90
N PHE A 105 2.27 -14.00 -16.06
CA PHE A 105 1.72 -13.47 -17.31
C PHE A 105 2.79 -13.15 -18.36
N MET A 106 4.07 -13.11 -17.98
CA MET A 106 5.18 -12.80 -18.88
C MET A 106 5.80 -14.07 -19.49
N PRO A 107 6.06 -14.12 -20.81
CA PRO A 107 6.70 -15.29 -21.40
C PRO A 107 8.14 -15.46 -20.86
N PRO A 108 8.63 -16.71 -20.73
CA PRO A 108 9.87 -17.05 -20.04
C PRO A 108 11.13 -16.39 -20.64
N LYS A 109 11.05 -15.89 -21.88
CA LYS A 109 12.15 -15.18 -22.57
C LYS A 109 12.49 -13.82 -21.95
N TYR A 110 11.58 -13.20 -21.20
CA TYR A 110 11.79 -11.90 -20.58
C TYR A 110 11.86 -11.95 -19.05
N HIS A 111 12.16 -13.11 -18.47
CA HIS A 111 12.31 -13.22 -17.03
C HIS A 111 13.43 -12.29 -16.53
N PRO A 112 13.14 -11.36 -15.59
CA PRO A 112 14.16 -10.50 -15.03
C PRO A 112 15.18 -11.34 -14.24
N ASP A 113 16.42 -10.89 -14.25
CA ASP A 113 17.56 -11.56 -13.62
C ASP A 113 17.52 -11.38 -12.09
N VAL A 114 16.56 -12.05 -11.43
CA VAL A 114 16.36 -12.02 -9.98
C VAL A 114 16.86 -13.33 -9.34
N GLN A 115 17.50 -13.22 -8.18
CA GLN A 115 18.09 -14.36 -7.42
C GLN A 115 17.11 -15.53 -7.21
N TYR A 116 15.80 -15.23 -7.14
CA TYR A 116 14.75 -16.23 -6.96
C TYR A 116 14.53 -17.12 -8.18
N VAL A 117 14.61 -16.58 -9.41
CA VAL A 117 14.43 -17.35 -10.66
C VAL A 117 15.60 -18.31 -10.90
N ARG A 118 16.79 -17.97 -10.39
CA ARG A 118 18.01 -18.79 -10.54
C ARG A 118 18.08 -20.00 -9.61
N LYS A 119 17.34 -19.97 -8.49
CA LYS A 119 17.41 -21.01 -7.44
C LYS A 119 16.28 -22.03 -7.50
N VAL A 120 15.11 -21.68 -8.03
CA VAL A 120 13.92 -22.57 -8.00
C VAL A 120 13.30 -22.76 -9.37
N LYS A 121 12.82 -23.99 -9.63
CA LYS A 121 12.16 -24.36 -10.89
C LYS A 121 10.90 -23.51 -11.09
N THR A 122 10.72 -22.93 -12.28
CA THR A 122 9.58 -22.07 -12.64
C THR A 122 8.21 -22.66 -12.28
N LYS A 123 8.05 -24.00 -12.40
CA LYS A 123 6.79 -24.69 -12.05
C LYS A 123 6.42 -24.57 -10.57
N GLN A 124 7.39 -24.61 -9.64
CA GLN A 124 7.09 -24.49 -8.22
C GLN A 124 6.61 -23.07 -7.88
N ILE A 125 7.20 -22.05 -8.52
CA ILE A 125 6.79 -20.64 -8.35
C ILE A 125 5.31 -20.45 -8.72
N HIS A 126 4.87 -21.07 -9.83
CA HIS A 126 3.48 -20.98 -10.29
C HIS A 126 2.51 -21.63 -9.31
N ILE A 127 2.82 -22.82 -8.79
CA ILE A 127 1.99 -23.51 -7.79
C ILE A 127 1.83 -22.66 -6.52
N TYR A 128 2.93 -22.10 -5.98
CA TYR A 128 2.86 -21.23 -4.81
C TYR A 128 2.02 -19.98 -5.06
N THR A 129 2.17 -19.37 -6.24
CA THR A 129 1.45 -18.13 -6.59
C THR A 129 -0.05 -18.40 -6.77
N ILE A 130 -0.43 -19.54 -7.34
CA ILE A 130 -1.84 -19.97 -7.45
C ILE A 130 -2.45 -20.19 -6.07
N ILE A 131 -1.76 -20.89 -5.17
CA ILE A 131 -2.24 -21.11 -3.79
C ILE A 131 -2.45 -19.77 -3.07
N GLN A 132 -1.49 -18.84 -3.20
CA GLN A 132 -1.61 -17.49 -2.64
C GLN A 132 -2.80 -16.71 -3.23
N LEU A 133 -3.05 -16.84 -4.54
CA LEU A 133 -4.18 -16.19 -5.20
C LEU A 133 -5.52 -16.76 -4.72
N VAL A 134 -5.63 -18.08 -4.54
CA VAL A 134 -6.82 -18.73 -3.98
C VAL A 134 -7.08 -18.27 -2.56
N CYS A 135 -6.04 -18.19 -1.72
CA CYS A 135 -6.15 -17.66 -0.36
C CYS A 135 -6.63 -16.20 -0.36
N LEU A 136 -6.07 -15.36 -1.24
CA LEU A 136 -6.49 -13.96 -1.39
C LEU A 136 -7.96 -13.85 -1.85
N ALA A 137 -8.39 -14.66 -2.82
CA ALA A 137 -9.76 -14.66 -3.31
C ALA A 137 -10.76 -15.08 -2.21
N LEU A 138 -10.40 -16.08 -1.40
CA LEU A 138 -11.19 -16.51 -0.25
C LEU A 138 -11.30 -15.40 0.81
N LEU A 139 -10.19 -14.71 1.11
CA LEU A 139 -10.21 -13.55 2.00
C LEU A 139 -11.08 -12.41 1.47
N ILE A 140 -11.05 -12.14 0.16
CA ILE A 140 -11.91 -11.13 -0.48
C ILE A 140 -13.39 -11.52 -0.37
N ALA A 141 -13.73 -12.78 -0.66
CA ALA A 141 -15.10 -13.27 -0.53
C ALA A 141 -15.63 -13.12 0.91
N ILE A 142 -14.79 -13.40 1.91
CA ILE A 142 -15.15 -13.20 3.33
C ILE A 142 -15.33 -11.71 3.64
N LYS A 143 -14.44 -10.84 3.14
CA LYS A 143 -14.52 -9.39 3.35
C LYS A 143 -15.75 -8.74 2.72
N LEU A 144 -16.26 -9.29 1.61
CA LEU A 144 -17.48 -8.80 0.94
C LEU A 144 -18.76 -9.25 1.67
N ASN A 145 -18.68 -10.29 2.50
CA ASN A 145 -19.79 -10.75 3.33
C ASN A 145 -19.88 -9.91 4.63
N VAL A 146 -21.08 -9.87 5.23
CA VAL A 146 -21.37 -9.12 6.48
C VAL A 146 -20.53 -9.55 7.69
N VAL A 147 -19.78 -10.66 7.57
CA VAL A 147 -18.87 -11.24 8.57
C VAL A 147 -17.53 -10.48 8.64
N ALA A 148 -17.30 -9.48 7.78
CA ALA A 148 -16.08 -8.67 7.77
C ALA A 148 -15.64 -8.09 9.14
N PRO A 149 -16.54 -7.68 10.06
CA PRO A 149 -16.17 -7.25 11.41
C PRO A 149 -15.66 -8.41 12.28
N SER A 150 -16.29 -9.59 12.18
CA SER A 150 -15.98 -10.77 12.98
C SER A 150 -14.69 -11.48 12.54
N PHE A 151 -14.28 -11.32 11.28
CA PHE A 151 -13.04 -11.90 10.78
C PHE A 151 -11.79 -11.23 11.38
N HIS A 152 -11.84 -9.92 11.69
CA HIS A 152 -10.72 -9.24 12.35
C HIS A 152 -10.46 -9.78 13.76
N SER A 153 -11.53 -10.12 14.50
CA SER A 153 -11.42 -10.75 15.82
C SER A 153 -10.88 -12.18 15.78
N SER A 154 -11.09 -12.92 14.69
CA SER A 154 -10.67 -14.33 14.60
C SER A 154 -9.22 -14.54 14.14
N LEU A 155 -8.57 -13.53 13.54
CA LEU A 155 -7.16 -13.58 13.13
C LEU A 155 -6.18 -13.10 14.22
N SER A 156 -6.70 -12.62 15.36
CA SER A 156 -5.92 -12.13 16.50
C SER A 156 -5.86 -13.11 17.69
N VAL A 157 -6.21 -14.39 17.46
CA VAL A 157 -6.07 -15.50 18.42
C VAL A 157 -4.99 -16.46 17.93
#